data_AF-A0A955P7X0-F1
#
_entry.id   AF-A0A955P7X0-F1
#
_cell.length_a   1.000
_cell.length_b   1.000
_cell.length_c   1.000
_cell.angle_alpha   90.00
_cell.angle_beta   90.00
_cell.angle_gamma   90.00
#
_symmetry.space_group_name_H-M   'P 1'
#
loop_
_entity.id
_entity.type
_entity.pdbx_description
1 polymer ?
#
loop_
_entity_poly.entity_id
_entity_poly.type
_entity_poly.pdbx_seq_one_letter_code
_entity_poly.pdbx_strand_id
1 'polypeptide(L)'
;MTHPLHRSTRTFGRISFLIAALLASFSLAAESSGNSDNPKGVIPTTNLTLDMNPESEVITVSNAGSGRITVNSSISGSQTFDAPLITLTLNALGGNDTINLISLPAGMAPTFLVVNGGDGNDELTTDFTGGDPVPLGGLTFNGDGQTGSPGDSLVVKGVFTNQLLDYTNAHDGSIFVDSNPINYTGLEPITGGNSSHTTLNLPDGVRNEASLRNHATTGFIEIFPDSGTFETTALP
;
A
#
# COMPACT_ATOMS: atom_id res chain seq x y z
N MET A 1 79.01 26.65 -17.86
CA MET A 1 79.17 26.28 -16.44
C MET A 1 77.81 26.47 -15.75
N THR A 2 77.39 25.45 -15.00
CA THR A 2 76.22 25.34 -14.08
C THR A 2 74.78 25.45 -14.64
N HIS A 3 74.20 24.25 -14.83
CA HIS A 3 72.80 23.79 -14.67
C HIS A 3 71.91 24.60 -13.67
N PRO A 4 70.55 24.64 -13.80
CA PRO A 4 69.72 23.42 -13.75
C PRO A 4 68.50 23.31 -14.68
N LEU A 5 68.13 22.03 -14.85
CA LEU A 5 66.94 21.48 -15.52
C LEU A 5 65.64 21.95 -14.86
N HIS A 6 64.69 22.39 -15.68
CA HIS A 6 63.33 22.72 -15.25
C HIS A 6 62.48 21.44 -15.18
N ARG A 7 62.16 21.02 -13.96
CA ARG A 7 61.34 19.82 -13.68
C ARG A 7 59.87 20.16 -13.88
N SER A 8 59.26 19.65 -14.95
CA SER A 8 57.82 19.76 -15.20
C SER A 8 57.04 18.88 -14.22
N THR A 9 56.18 19.50 -13.42
CA THR A 9 55.17 18.81 -12.60
C THR A 9 53.84 19.55 -12.76
N ARG A 10 52.88 18.93 -13.45
CA ARG A 10 51.43 19.24 -13.38
C ARG A 10 50.68 17.92 -13.59
N THR A 11 50.32 17.26 -12.49
CA THR A 11 48.98 17.24 -11.86
C THR A 11 47.98 16.41 -12.66
N PHE A 12 47.72 15.21 -12.14
CA PHE A 12 46.67 14.29 -12.58
C PHE A 12 45.29 14.95 -12.42
N GLY A 13 44.61 15.20 -13.54
CA GLY A 13 43.19 15.56 -13.57
C GLY A 13 42.34 14.31 -13.45
N ARG A 14 41.64 14.18 -12.33
CA ARG A 14 40.51 13.26 -12.13
C ARG A 14 39.39 13.65 -13.11
N ILE A 15 38.91 12.71 -13.90
CA ILE A 15 37.58 12.82 -14.54
C ILE A 15 36.76 11.64 -14.02
N SER A 16 35.88 11.98 -13.08
CA SER A 16 34.77 11.15 -12.64
C SER A 16 33.77 11.00 -13.77
N PHE A 17 33.35 9.77 -14.05
CA PHE A 17 32.00 9.52 -14.56
C PHE A 17 31.38 8.44 -13.67
N LEU A 18 30.55 8.93 -12.74
CA LEU A 18 29.51 8.17 -12.05
C LEU A 18 28.43 7.87 -13.09
N ILE A 19 28.15 6.60 -13.36
CA ILE A 19 26.81 6.15 -13.72
C ILE A 19 26.47 5.10 -12.69
N ALA A 20 25.59 5.49 -11.75
CA ALA A 20 25.03 4.62 -10.74
C ALA A 20 24.08 3.63 -11.42
N ALA A 21 24.45 2.36 -11.46
CA ALA A 21 23.47 1.28 -11.57
C ALA A 21 23.08 0.92 -10.13
N LEU A 22 21.88 1.34 -9.74
CA LEU A 22 21.27 1.03 -8.46
C LEU A 22 21.14 -0.49 -8.32
N LEU A 23 21.63 -1.02 -7.20
CA LEU A 23 21.50 -2.43 -6.85
C LEU A 23 20.02 -2.77 -6.61
N ALA A 24 19.43 -3.59 -7.47
CA ALA A 24 18.30 -4.42 -7.07
C ALA A 24 18.85 -5.48 -6.11
N SER A 25 18.61 -5.31 -4.81
CA SER A 25 18.99 -6.28 -3.79
C SER A 25 18.02 -7.46 -3.85
N PHE A 26 18.32 -8.46 -4.69
CA PHE A 26 17.67 -9.76 -4.65
C PHE A 26 18.18 -10.51 -3.40
N SER A 27 17.37 -10.53 -2.33
CA SER A 27 17.54 -11.50 -1.24
C SER A 27 16.55 -12.64 -1.47
N LEU A 28 16.98 -13.65 -2.25
CA LEU A 28 16.25 -14.90 -2.41
C LEU A 28 16.96 -15.99 -1.59
N ALA A 29 16.46 -16.24 -0.38
CA ALA A 29 16.79 -17.43 0.39
C ALA A 29 15.52 -18.25 0.62
N ALA A 30 15.10 -18.97 -0.43
CA ALA A 30 14.16 -20.07 -0.29
C ALA A 30 14.92 -21.37 -0.60
N GLU A 31 15.50 -21.99 0.43
CA GLU A 31 15.86 -23.41 0.34
C GLU A 31 14.58 -24.23 0.43
N SER A 32 13.99 -24.55 -0.72
CA SER A 32 12.95 -25.58 -0.83
C SER A 32 13.60 -26.96 -0.76
N SER A 33 13.76 -27.52 0.45
CA SER A 33 13.95 -28.95 0.59
C SER A 33 12.61 -29.64 0.33
N GLY A 34 12.52 -30.37 -0.78
CA GLY A 34 11.29 -31.05 -1.20
C GLY A 34 10.73 -31.95 -0.11
N ASN A 35 9.44 -31.79 0.17
CA ASN A 35 8.61 -32.87 0.68
C ASN A 35 7.18 -32.69 0.16
N SER A 36 6.70 -33.67 -0.59
CA SER A 36 5.43 -33.69 -1.32
C SER A 36 4.23 -34.08 -0.45
N ASP A 37 4.27 -33.80 0.84
CA ASP A 37 3.13 -34.01 1.74
C ASP A 37 2.69 -32.66 2.27
N ASN A 38 1.46 -32.28 1.92
CA ASN A 38 0.75 -31.11 2.42
C ASN A 38 -0.03 -31.51 3.67
N PRO A 39 0.49 -31.36 4.90
CA PRO A 39 -0.35 -31.30 6.08
C PRO A 39 -0.92 -29.89 6.17
N LYS A 40 -2.25 -29.80 6.28
CA LYS A 40 -2.95 -28.59 6.72
C LYS A 40 -2.28 -28.06 8.00
N GLY A 41 -1.45 -27.01 7.89
CA GLY A 41 -0.71 -26.46 9.02
C GLY A 41 0.71 -25.94 8.73
N VAL A 42 1.05 -25.57 7.49
CA VAL A 42 2.28 -24.81 7.23
C VAL A 42 2.07 -23.40 7.78
N ILE A 43 2.68 -23.11 8.94
CA ILE A 43 2.79 -21.73 9.43
C ILE A 43 3.75 -21.02 8.47
N PRO A 44 3.33 -19.91 7.82
CA PRO A 44 4.24 -19.10 7.03
C PRO A 44 5.46 -18.71 7.86
N THR A 45 6.67 -18.82 7.33
CA THR A 45 7.91 -18.50 8.08
C THR A 45 8.66 -17.28 7.55
N THR A 46 8.21 -16.70 6.44
CA THR A 46 8.93 -15.66 5.72
C THR A 46 8.16 -14.35 5.69
N ASN A 47 8.88 -13.24 5.88
CA ASN A 47 8.42 -11.90 5.53
C ASN A 47 9.02 -11.55 4.17
N LEU A 48 8.25 -10.85 3.34
CA LEU A 48 8.74 -10.30 2.08
C LEU A 48 8.49 -8.79 2.06
N THR A 49 9.54 -8.02 1.81
CA THR A 49 9.44 -6.58 1.55
C THR A 49 9.79 -6.33 0.10
N LEU A 50 8.94 -5.56 -0.59
CA LEU A 50 9.20 -5.09 -1.94
C LEU A 50 9.26 -3.57 -1.94
N ASP A 51 10.41 -3.03 -2.32
CA ASP A 51 10.59 -1.60 -2.60
C ASP A 51 10.27 -1.34 -4.07
N MET A 52 9.34 -0.42 -4.32
CA MET A 52 8.87 -0.04 -5.65
C MET A 52 9.77 1.03 -6.27
N ASN A 53 9.37 1.60 -7.41
CA ASN A 53 10.06 2.74 -7.99
C ASN A 53 9.68 4.02 -7.24
N PRO A 54 10.60 4.99 -7.02
CA PRO A 54 10.26 6.27 -6.39
C PRO A 54 9.61 7.29 -7.35
N GLU A 55 9.14 6.85 -8.51
CA GLU A 55 8.34 7.66 -9.44
C GLU A 55 6.90 7.15 -9.43
N SER A 56 5.94 8.06 -9.66
CA SER A 56 4.52 7.73 -9.79
C SER A 56 4.25 6.52 -10.67
N GLU A 57 3.65 5.49 -10.09
CA GLU A 57 3.31 4.27 -10.79
C GLU A 57 2.00 3.59 -10.36
N VAL A 58 1.55 2.67 -11.21
CA VAL A 58 0.43 1.79 -10.89
C VAL A 58 0.98 0.45 -10.44
N ILE A 59 0.68 0.09 -9.18
CA ILE A 59 1.03 -1.19 -8.57
C ILE A 59 -0.24 -2.03 -8.48
N THR A 60 -0.20 -3.26 -8.97
CA THR A 60 -1.31 -4.20 -8.90
C THR A 60 -0.89 -5.48 -8.20
N VAL A 61 -1.61 -5.84 -7.13
CA VAL A 61 -1.41 -7.09 -6.38
C VAL A 61 -2.56 -8.03 -6.70
N SER A 62 -2.22 -9.24 -7.13
CA SER A 62 -3.20 -10.23 -7.57
C SER A 62 -2.79 -11.66 -7.27
N ASN A 63 -3.78 -12.53 -7.15
CA ASN A 63 -3.60 -13.96 -7.06
C ASN A 63 -3.10 -14.52 -8.42
N ALA A 64 -1.91 -15.11 -8.41
CA ALA A 64 -1.31 -15.72 -9.61
C ALA A 64 -1.69 -17.20 -9.79
N GLY A 65 -2.52 -17.74 -8.91
CA GLY A 65 -2.85 -19.16 -8.82
C GLY A 65 -1.77 -19.96 -8.09
N SER A 66 -2.07 -21.22 -7.80
CA SER A 66 -1.13 -22.16 -7.17
C SER A 66 -0.48 -21.67 -5.86
N GLY A 67 -1.20 -20.85 -5.09
CA GLY A 67 -0.68 -20.27 -3.84
C GLY A 67 0.40 -19.21 -4.07
N ARG A 68 0.39 -18.54 -5.21
CA ARG A 68 1.35 -17.49 -5.58
C ARG A 68 0.68 -16.14 -5.68
N ILE A 69 1.45 -15.09 -5.44
CA ILE A 69 1.04 -13.69 -5.59
C ILE A 69 1.91 -13.06 -6.67
N THR A 70 1.27 -12.25 -7.52
CA THR A 70 1.95 -11.36 -8.45
C THR A 70 1.78 -9.92 -7.99
N VAL A 71 2.90 -9.21 -7.88
CA VAL A 71 2.96 -7.76 -7.78
C VAL A 71 3.44 -7.24 -9.13
N ASN A 72 2.60 -6.48 -9.82
CA ASN A 72 2.91 -5.87 -11.11
C ASN A 72 2.99 -4.37 -10.94
N SER A 73 4.16 -3.80 -11.21
CA SER A 73 4.39 -2.37 -11.19
C SER A 73 4.56 -1.88 -12.64
N SER A 74 3.95 -0.74 -12.97
CA SER A 74 3.99 -0.20 -14.33
C SER A 74 5.39 0.27 -14.76
N ILE A 75 6.32 0.44 -13.81
CA ILE A 75 7.70 0.87 -14.07
C ILE A 75 8.70 -0.28 -13.85
N SER A 76 8.66 -0.91 -12.67
CA SER A 76 9.61 -1.95 -12.25
C SER A 76 9.26 -3.35 -12.75
N GLY A 77 8.10 -3.51 -13.40
CA GLY A 77 7.66 -4.78 -13.98
C GLY A 77 7.02 -5.71 -12.97
N SER A 78 6.98 -7.02 -13.29
CA SER A 78 6.23 -8.01 -12.52
C SER A 78 7.12 -8.93 -11.70
N GLN A 79 6.77 -9.11 -10.43
CA GLN A 79 7.37 -10.07 -9.51
C GLN A 79 6.32 -11.08 -9.06
N THR A 80 6.66 -12.37 -9.07
CA THR A 80 5.75 -13.45 -8.62
C THR A 80 6.44 -14.38 -7.64
N PHE A 81 5.84 -14.60 -6.49
CA PHE A 81 6.39 -15.36 -5.37
C PHE A 81 5.32 -16.23 -4.71
N ASP A 82 5.76 -17.19 -3.90
CA ASP A 82 4.87 -18.12 -3.20
C ASP A 82 4.36 -17.48 -1.90
N ALA A 83 3.08 -17.70 -1.57
CA ALA A 83 2.33 -16.97 -0.57
C ALA A 83 2.14 -17.70 0.78
N PRO A 84 2.91 -18.75 1.05
CA PRO A 84 3.49 -18.88 2.38
C PRO A 84 4.09 -17.65 3.07
N LEU A 85 3.45 -16.49 3.24
CA LEU A 85 4.07 -15.33 3.91
C LEU A 85 3.44 -15.02 5.29
N ILE A 86 4.27 -14.62 6.25
CA ILE A 86 3.79 -13.97 7.47
C ILE A 86 3.30 -12.58 7.07
N THR A 87 4.21 -11.75 6.55
CA THR A 87 3.90 -10.41 6.09
C THR A 87 4.41 -10.20 4.67
N LEU A 88 3.57 -9.59 3.82
CA LEU A 88 4.00 -8.89 2.62
C LEU A 88 4.00 -7.39 2.92
N THR A 89 5.13 -6.73 2.75
CA THR A 89 5.26 -5.27 2.84
C THR A 89 5.53 -4.71 1.45
N LEU A 90 4.73 -3.74 1.02
CA LEU A 90 4.94 -2.96 -0.20
C LEU A 90 5.30 -1.53 0.20
N ASN A 91 6.43 -1.05 -0.28
CA ASN A 91 6.85 0.34 -0.11
C ASN A 91 6.76 1.03 -1.48
N ALA A 92 5.76 1.90 -1.69
CA ALA A 92 5.60 2.64 -2.94
C ALA A 92 6.71 3.70 -3.12
N LEU A 93 7.25 4.19 -1.99
CA LEU A 93 8.39 5.09 -1.86
C LEU A 93 8.07 6.54 -2.17
N GLY A 94 7.93 6.92 -3.44
CA GLY A 94 7.82 8.31 -3.81
C GLY A 94 7.04 8.51 -5.10
N GLY A 95 6.50 9.71 -5.28
CA GLY A 95 5.56 9.97 -6.35
C GLY A 95 4.13 9.65 -5.92
N ASN A 96 3.17 10.10 -6.71
CA ASN A 96 1.76 9.77 -6.50
C ASN A 96 1.48 8.40 -7.11
N ASP A 97 1.33 7.38 -6.28
CA ASP A 97 1.14 5.99 -6.67
C ASP A 97 -0.34 5.58 -6.63
N THR A 98 -0.68 4.61 -7.47
CA THR A 98 -1.98 3.94 -7.44
C THR A 98 -1.77 2.46 -7.17
N ILE A 99 -2.21 2.00 -6.00
CA ILE A 99 -2.08 0.63 -5.55
C ILE A 99 -3.44 -0.06 -5.64
N ASN A 100 -3.53 -1.12 -6.45
CA ASN A 100 -4.73 -1.92 -6.65
C ASN A 100 -4.56 -3.30 -6.03
N LEU A 101 -5.31 -3.61 -4.98
CA LEU A 101 -5.39 -4.94 -4.38
C LEU A 101 -6.63 -5.66 -4.91
N ILE A 102 -6.44 -6.59 -5.83
CA ILE A 102 -7.55 -7.22 -6.57
C ILE A 102 -7.96 -8.57 -5.95
N SER A 103 -6.99 -9.39 -5.55
CA SER A 103 -7.26 -10.70 -4.95
C SER A 103 -6.00 -11.28 -4.33
N LEU A 104 -6.18 -12.12 -3.31
CA LEU A 104 -5.13 -12.95 -2.73
C LEU A 104 -5.49 -14.45 -2.82
N PRO A 105 -4.50 -15.35 -2.84
CA PRO A 105 -4.77 -16.79 -2.86
C PRO A 105 -5.48 -17.24 -1.57
N ALA A 106 -6.72 -17.71 -1.70
CA ALA A 106 -7.53 -18.15 -0.56
C ALA A 106 -6.83 -19.26 0.24
N GLY A 107 -6.74 -19.09 1.57
CA GLY A 107 -6.11 -20.05 2.48
C GLY A 107 -4.58 -20.15 2.38
N MET A 108 -3.96 -19.38 1.49
CA MET A 108 -2.51 -19.27 1.33
C MET A 108 -2.08 -17.82 1.13
N ALA A 109 -2.89 -16.85 1.58
CA ALA A 109 -2.53 -15.43 1.56
C ALA A 109 -1.48 -15.16 2.66
N PRO A 110 -0.73 -14.03 2.57
CA PRO A 110 0.03 -13.55 3.71
C PRO A 110 -0.86 -13.46 4.96
N THR A 111 -0.29 -13.56 6.15
CA THR A 111 -1.06 -13.30 7.39
C THR A 111 -1.41 -11.82 7.49
N PHE A 112 -0.46 -10.93 7.17
CA PHE A 112 -0.63 -9.48 7.15
C PHE A 112 -0.15 -8.90 5.82
N LEU A 113 -0.84 -7.86 5.34
CA LEU A 113 -0.37 -7.03 4.23
C LEU A 113 -0.17 -5.62 4.76
N VAL A 114 1.01 -5.06 4.51
CA VAL A 114 1.35 -3.67 4.83
C VAL A 114 1.67 -2.95 3.54
N VAL A 115 1.02 -1.82 3.30
CA VAL A 115 1.27 -0.91 2.19
C VAL A 115 1.70 0.42 2.78
N ASN A 116 2.86 0.91 2.38
CA ASN A 116 3.36 2.24 2.69
C ASN A 116 3.32 3.06 1.40
N GLY A 117 2.57 4.15 1.39
CA GLY A 117 2.49 5.08 0.25
C GLY A 117 3.83 5.76 0.03
N GLY A 118 4.35 6.41 1.07
CA GLY A 118 5.63 7.10 1.01
C GLY A 118 5.43 8.60 0.76
N ASP A 119 6.26 9.20 -0.11
CA ASP A 119 6.13 10.62 -0.46
C ASP A 119 5.19 10.77 -1.66
N GLY A 120 4.08 11.50 -1.56
CA GLY A 120 3.16 11.67 -2.69
C GLY A 120 1.72 11.68 -2.24
N ASN A 121 0.80 11.86 -3.18
CA ASN A 121 -0.61 11.63 -2.91
C ASN A 121 -0.99 10.28 -3.50
N ASP A 122 -1.07 9.27 -2.64
CA ASP A 122 -1.24 7.87 -3.02
C ASP A 122 -2.71 7.43 -2.93
N GLU A 123 -3.10 6.49 -3.78
CA GLU A 123 -4.43 5.86 -3.74
C GLU A 123 -4.29 4.36 -3.56
N LEU A 124 -4.86 3.84 -2.48
CA LEU A 124 -5.08 2.41 -2.31
C LEU A 124 -6.52 2.05 -2.69
N THR A 125 -6.69 1.24 -3.74
CA THR A 125 -7.95 0.56 -4.03
C THR A 125 -7.90 -0.87 -3.48
N THR A 126 -8.86 -1.21 -2.61
CA THR A 126 -9.19 -2.58 -2.23
C THR A 126 -10.40 -3.05 -3.03
N ASP A 127 -10.20 -3.99 -3.95
CA ASP A 127 -11.23 -4.46 -4.87
C ASP A 127 -11.70 -5.88 -4.51
N PHE A 128 -12.89 -5.96 -3.92
CA PHE A 128 -13.53 -7.21 -3.51
C PHE A 128 -14.32 -7.89 -4.64
N THR A 129 -14.37 -7.31 -5.84
CA THR A 129 -15.14 -7.88 -6.96
C THR A 129 -14.52 -9.16 -7.52
N GLY A 130 -13.20 -9.34 -7.33
CA GLY A 130 -12.42 -10.51 -7.76
C GLY A 130 -12.17 -11.58 -6.67
N GLY A 131 -12.71 -11.39 -5.46
CA GLY A 131 -12.40 -12.16 -4.26
C GLY A 131 -11.96 -11.26 -3.11
N ASP A 132 -11.65 -11.83 -1.94
CA ASP A 132 -11.19 -11.04 -0.78
C ASP A 132 -9.71 -10.64 -0.94
N PRO A 133 -9.38 -9.35 -1.06
CA PRO A 133 -8.00 -8.87 -1.14
C PRO A 133 -7.37 -8.65 0.23
N VAL A 134 -8.13 -8.79 1.34
CA VAL A 134 -7.65 -8.49 2.70
C VAL A 134 -7.26 -9.80 3.41
N PRO A 135 -6.00 -9.91 3.88
CA PRO A 135 -5.55 -11.03 4.71
C PRO A 135 -6.38 -11.23 5.97
N LEU A 136 -6.37 -12.45 6.52
CA LEU A 136 -7.06 -12.77 7.78
C LEU A 136 -6.52 -11.96 8.98
N GLY A 137 -5.22 -11.64 9.00
CA GLY A 137 -4.64 -10.76 10.00
C GLY A 137 -4.89 -9.26 9.74
N GLY A 138 -5.46 -8.93 8.59
CA GLY A 138 -5.78 -7.57 8.16
C GLY A 138 -4.80 -6.98 7.16
N LEU A 139 -5.20 -5.81 6.68
CA LEU A 139 -4.43 -4.91 5.83
C LEU A 139 -4.11 -3.64 6.65
N THR A 140 -2.89 -3.12 6.50
CA THR A 140 -2.53 -1.78 6.97
C THR A 140 -2.08 -0.95 5.79
N PHE A 141 -2.64 0.26 5.65
CA PHE A 141 -2.21 1.26 4.69
C PHE A 141 -1.72 2.52 5.39
N ASN A 142 -0.45 2.85 5.25
CA ASN A 142 0.10 4.10 5.73
C ASN A 142 0.21 5.06 4.54
N GLY A 143 -0.56 6.16 4.54
CA GLY A 143 -0.43 7.21 3.52
C GLY A 143 0.94 7.88 3.54
N ASP A 144 1.54 7.97 4.73
CA ASP A 144 2.83 8.60 4.98
C ASP A 144 2.83 10.12 4.67
N GLY A 145 3.49 10.58 3.61
CA GLY A 145 3.74 12.01 3.37
C GLY A 145 3.05 12.55 2.13
N GLN A 146 2.10 13.50 2.28
CA GLN A 146 1.40 14.08 1.12
C GLN A 146 2.02 15.37 0.53
N THR A 147 1.72 15.62 -0.75
CA THR A 147 2.17 16.83 -1.50
C THR A 147 1.09 17.89 -1.71
N GLY A 148 -0.16 17.60 -1.33
CA GLY A 148 -1.26 18.57 -1.35
C GLY A 148 -2.64 17.94 -1.15
N SER A 149 -3.69 18.75 -1.19
CA SER A 149 -5.07 18.26 -1.06
C SER A 149 -5.60 17.64 -2.37
N PRO A 150 -6.36 16.54 -2.34
CA PRO A 150 -6.99 15.93 -1.16
C PRO A 150 -5.97 15.28 -0.20
N GLY A 151 -4.97 14.55 -0.69
CA GLY A 151 -3.97 13.84 0.12
C GLY A 151 -3.91 12.39 -0.33
N ASP A 152 -3.53 11.49 0.57
CA ASP A 152 -3.61 10.04 0.37
C ASP A 152 -5.06 9.55 0.50
N SER A 153 -5.39 8.47 -0.18
CA SER A 153 -6.77 8.04 -0.33
C SER A 153 -6.97 6.53 -0.27
N LEU A 154 -8.10 6.11 0.28
CA LEU A 154 -8.52 4.71 0.31
C LEU A 154 -9.87 4.55 -0.38
N VAL A 155 -9.90 3.66 -1.36
CA VAL A 155 -11.11 3.28 -2.10
C VAL A 155 -11.43 1.81 -1.80
N VAL A 156 -12.65 1.56 -1.34
CA VAL A 156 -13.17 0.20 -1.11
C VAL A 156 -14.21 -0.11 -2.18
N LYS A 157 -13.94 -1.11 -3.02
CA LYS A 157 -14.86 -1.55 -4.10
C LYS A 157 -15.43 -2.91 -3.76
N GLY A 158 -16.75 -3.05 -3.83
CA GLY A 158 -17.43 -4.31 -3.56
C GLY A 158 -18.88 -4.09 -3.12
N VAL A 159 -19.56 -5.20 -2.86
CA VAL A 159 -20.90 -5.21 -2.26
C VAL A 159 -20.83 -5.97 -0.94
N PHE A 160 -21.31 -5.35 0.13
CA PHE A 160 -21.16 -5.84 1.49
C PHE A 160 -22.49 -5.88 2.24
N THR A 161 -22.57 -6.73 3.26
CA THR A 161 -23.72 -6.68 4.19
C THR A 161 -23.51 -5.58 5.21
N ASN A 162 -22.30 -5.51 5.78
CA ASN A 162 -21.92 -4.53 6.78
C ASN A 162 -20.60 -3.87 6.41
N GLN A 163 -20.57 -2.55 6.59
CA GLN A 163 -19.37 -1.74 6.53
C GLN A 163 -19.32 -0.91 7.80
N LEU A 164 -18.21 -1.01 8.53
CA LEU A 164 -17.95 -0.20 9.72
C LEU A 164 -16.72 0.65 9.45
N LEU A 165 -16.87 1.97 9.48
CA LEU A 165 -15.76 2.92 9.49
C LEU A 165 -15.57 3.39 10.93
N ASP A 166 -14.40 3.09 11.48
CA ASP A 166 -14.01 3.36 12.86
C ASP A 166 -12.88 4.39 12.88
N TYR A 167 -13.26 5.66 13.03
CA TYR A 167 -12.34 6.79 12.97
C TYR A 167 -11.64 6.96 14.31
N THR A 168 -10.31 7.03 14.29
CA THR A 168 -9.51 7.24 15.51
C THR A 168 -9.16 8.71 15.70
N ASN A 169 -8.82 9.42 14.63
CA ASN A 169 -8.56 10.86 14.64
C ASN A 169 -8.81 11.44 13.24
N ALA A 170 -8.22 12.60 12.94
CA ALA A 170 -8.41 13.33 11.68
C ALA A 170 -8.03 12.55 10.43
N HIS A 171 -7.05 11.63 10.55
CA HIS A 171 -6.36 11.01 9.42
C HIS A 171 -6.14 9.49 9.60
N ASP A 172 -6.58 8.92 10.73
CA ASP A 172 -6.33 7.53 11.10
C ASP A 172 -7.61 6.81 11.51
N GLY A 173 -7.67 5.51 11.23
CA GLY A 173 -8.81 4.68 11.60
C GLY A 173 -8.74 3.27 11.03
N SER A 174 -9.91 2.63 10.96
CA SER A 174 -10.05 1.34 10.32
C SER A 174 -11.40 1.17 9.62
N ILE A 175 -11.42 0.33 8.59
CA ILE A 175 -12.64 -0.10 7.91
C ILE A 175 -12.76 -1.61 8.06
N PHE A 176 -13.91 -2.07 8.55
CA PHE A 176 -14.28 -3.47 8.51
C PHE A 176 -15.34 -3.70 7.43
N VAL A 177 -15.03 -4.60 6.51
CA VAL A 177 -15.98 -5.12 5.52
C VAL A 177 -16.15 -6.61 5.74
N ASP A 178 -17.35 -6.98 6.21
CA ASP A 178 -17.81 -8.33 6.54
C ASP A 178 -16.95 -9.20 7.51
N SER A 179 -15.65 -8.92 7.78
CA SER A 179 -14.91 -9.45 8.96
C SER A 179 -13.45 -8.95 9.15
N ASN A 180 -12.69 -8.64 8.09
CA ASN A 180 -11.26 -8.34 8.23
C ASN A 180 -11.01 -6.81 8.24
N PRO A 181 -10.09 -6.31 9.10
CA PRO A 181 -9.80 -4.89 9.18
C PRO A 181 -8.88 -4.43 8.05
N ILE A 182 -9.19 -3.24 7.53
CA ILE A 182 -8.29 -2.37 6.79
C ILE A 182 -7.95 -1.22 7.74
N ASN A 183 -6.79 -1.27 8.38
CA ASN A 183 -6.29 -0.17 9.20
C ASN A 183 -5.61 0.86 8.31
N TYR A 184 -5.72 2.14 8.66
CA TYR A 184 -5.08 3.20 7.90
C TYR A 184 -4.56 4.32 8.79
N THR A 185 -3.54 5.04 8.28
CA THR A 185 -3.03 6.28 8.86
C THR A 185 -2.71 7.30 7.78
N GLY A 186 -2.85 8.59 8.10
CA GLY A 186 -2.50 9.69 7.18
C GLY A 186 -3.38 9.78 5.92
N LEU A 187 -4.68 9.49 6.01
CA LEU A 187 -5.59 9.57 4.86
C LEU A 187 -6.41 10.86 4.80
N GLU A 188 -6.62 11.35 3.57
CA GLU A 188 -7.57 12.40 3.23
C GLU A 188 -7.97 12.30 1.73
N PRO A 189 -8.83 11.36 1.24
CA PRO A 189 -10.11 10.94 1.83
C PRO A 189 -10.40 9.41 1.74
N ILE A 190 -11.61 9.01 2.14
CA ILE A 190 -12.11 7.63 1.99
C ILE A 190 -13.30 7.58 1.02
N THR A 191 -13.29 6.61 0.10
CA THR A 191 -14.47 6.20 -0.67
C THR A 191 -14.86 4.80 -0.24
N GLY A 192 -15.95 4.68 0.52
CA GLY A 192 -16.46 3.39 0.98
C GLY A 192 -17.16 2.59 -0.12
N GLY A 193 -17.37 1.31 0.15
CA GLY A 193 -18.05 0.40 -0.76
C GLY A 193 -19.56 0.41 -0.65
N ASN A 194 -20.22 -0.36 -1.51
CA ASN A 194 -21.68 -0.50 -1.51
C ASN A 194 -22.11 -1.47 -0.42
N SER A 195 -22.65 -0.96 0.68
CA SER A 195 -23.08 -1.77 1.82
C SER A 195 -24.57 -1.60 2.09
N SER A 196 -25.24 -2.67 2.51
CA SER A 196 -26.61 -2.59 3.03
C SER A 196 -26.69 -1.82 4.35
N HIS A 197 -25.63 -1.90 5.17
CA HIS A 197 -25.51 -1.19 6.44
C HIS A 197 -24.13 -0.56 6.56
N THR A 198 -24.10 0.77 6.66
CA THR A 198 -22.87 1.50 6.96
C THR A 198 -22.99 2.10 8.36
N THR A 199 -22.03 1.76 9.23
CA THR A 199 -21.85 2.38 10.53
C THR A 199 -20.61 3.27 10.51
N LEU A 200 -20.74 4.46 11.07
CA LEU A 200 -19.66 5.43 11.19
C LEU A 200 -19.46 5.71 12.69
N ASN A 201 -18.35 5.24 13.25
CA ASN A 201 -17.96 5.52 14.62
C ASN A 201 -17.02 6.72 14.59
N LEU A 202 -17.55 7.90 14.92
CA LEU A 202 -16.75 9.13 14.98
C LEU A 202 -15.81 9.12 16.20
N PRO A 203 -14.67 9.82 16.15
CA PRO A 203 -13.68 9.79 17.23
C PRO A 203 -14.25 10.30 18.55
N ASP A 204 -13.91 9.64 19.65
CA ASP A 204 -14.29 10.00 21.00
C ASP A 204 -13.33 11.02 21.65
N GLY A 205 -13.81 11.71 22.68
CA GLY A 205 -13.01 12.74 23.38
C GLY A 205 -12.82 14.05 22.61
N VAL A 206 -13.37 14.17 21.39
CA VAL A 206 -13.34 15.39 20.57
C VAL A 206 -14.75 15.86 20.22
N ARG A 207 -14.88 17.14 19.86
CA ARG A 207 -16.13 17.69 19.34
C ARG A 207 -16.22 17.38 17.84
N ASN A 208 -17.08 16.42 17.50
CA ASN A 208 -17.37 16.11 16.11
C ASN A 208 -18.44 17.06 15.57
N GLU A 209 -18.07 17.84 14.55
CA GLU A 209 -19.01 18.55 13.69
C GLU A 209 -18.90 17.99 12.29
N ALA A 210 -20.04 17.57 11.73
CA ALA A 210 -20.09 16.98 10.41
C ALA A 210 -21.35 17.38 9.67
N SER A 211 -21.20 17.54 8.36
CA SER A 211 -22.30 17.76 7.43
C SER A 211 -22.48 16.54 6.55
N LEU A 212 -23.72 16.04 6.47
CA LEU A 212 -24.12 15.08 5.45
C LEU A 212 -24.58 15.85 4.22
N ARG A 213 -23.94 15.64 3.07
CA ARG A 213 -24.26 16.36 1.83
C ARG A 213 -24.16 15.46 0.60
N ASN A 214 -24.63 15.97 -0.54
CA ASN A 214 -24.45 15.29 -1.82
C ASN A 214 -22.98 15.33 -2.20
N HIS A 215 -22.45 14.19 -2.64
CA HIS A 215 -21.12 14.15 -3.24
C HIS A 215 -21.19 14.57 -4.73
N ALA A 216 -20.05 14.98 -5.31
CA ALA A 216 -19.97 15.35 -6.72
C ALA A 216 -20.22 14.15 -7.66
N THR A 217 -19.89 12.94 -7.21
CA THR A 217 -20.18 11.69 -7.92
C THR A 217 -21.66 11.35 -7.78
N THR A 218 -22.34 11.13 -8.91
CA THR A 218 -23.76 10.73 -8.91
C THR A 218 -23.96 9.42 -8.15
N GLY A 219 -24.99 9.37 -7.31
CA GLY A 219 -25.30 8.23 -6.48
C GLY A 219 -24.59 8.22 -5.13
N PHE A 220 -23.60 9.08 -4.91
CA PHE A 220 -22.86 9.14 -3.66
C PHE A 220 -23.37 10.25 -2.74
N ILE A 221 -23.37 9.95 -1.45
CA ILE A 221 -23.39 10.94 -0.37
C ILE A 221 -21.96 11.13 0.14
N GLU A 222 -21.71 12.24 0.82
CA GLU A 222 -20.47 12.43 1.57
C GLU A 222 -20.77 12.94 2.98
N ILE A 223 -19.98 12.45 3.93
CA ILE A 223 -19.89 13.01 5.27
C ILE A 223 -18.64 13.87 5.29
N PHE A 224 -18.85 15.16 5.49
CA PHE A 224 -17.79 16.16 5.50
C PHE A 224 -17.52 16.61 6.95
N PRO A 225 -16.27 16.46 7.45
CA PRO A 225 -15.87 16.83 8.80
C PRO A 225 -15.67 18.35 8.90
N ASP A 226 -16.69 19.10 9.29
CA ASP A 226 -16.61 20.56 9.44
C ASP A 226 -15.56 20.98 10.49
N SER A 227 -15.30 20.11 11.47
CA SER A 227 -14.26 20.27 12.50
C SER A 227 -12.89 19.69 12.11
N GLY A 228 -12.76 18.98 10.98
CA GLY A 228 -11.53 18.30 10.57
C GLY A 228 -11.08 17.21 11.55
N THR A 229 -12.01 16.55 12.24
CA THR A 229 -11.69 15.57 13.31
C THR A 229 -11.61 14.12 12.81
N PHE A 230 -11.99 13.86 11.56
CA PHE A 230 -11.89 12.57 10.86
C PHE A 230 -11.85 12.84 9.34
N GLU A 231 -11.74 11.80 8.50
CA GLU A 231 -11.58 11.99 7.05
C GLU A 231 -12.91 12.30 6.35
N THR A 232 -12.84 13.06 5.24
CA THR A 232 -13.98 13.16 4.33
C THR A 232 -14.27 11.78 3.75
N THR A 233 -15.53 11.34 3.86
CA THR A 233 -15.94 9.99 3.46
C THR A 233 -17.09 10.03 2.48
N ALA A 234 -16.88 9.49 1.28
CA ALA A 234 -17.91 9.30 0.27
C ALA A 234 -18.48 7.87 0.33
N LEU A 235 -19.80 7.72 0.19
CA LEU A 235 -20.51 6.43 0.24
C LEU A 235 -21.52 6.35 -0.91
N PRO A 236 -21.59 5.22 -1.65
CA PRO A 236 -22.56 4.99 -2.73
C PRO A 236 -23.99 4.68 -2.26
#